data_AF-A0A833ZVP4-F1
#
_entry.id   AF-A0A833ZVP4-F1
#
_cell.length_a   1.000
_cell.length_b   1.000
_cell.length_c   1.000
_cell.angle_alpha   90.00
_cell.angle_beta   90.00
_cell.angle_gamma   90.00
#
_symmetry.space_group_name_H-M   'P 1'
#
loop_
_entity.id
_entity.type
_entity.pdbx_description
1 polymer ?
#
loop_
_entity_poly.entity_id
_entity_poly.type
_entity_poly.pdbx_seq_one_letter_code
_entity_poly.pdbx_strand_id
1 'polypeptide(L)'
;MYILSFPVWEAWPPALFSQSFLQKAFTQCLCLTRKAGEGRWGTDELAFNEVLARRSYRQLRATFEAYQTLIGRDIEEAIEAETSGDLRKAYLTLVRCARDLEGYFADRLYEAMKGAGTDEETLIHIFVTRAQVDLQGIKARFREKYQKSLSDMVRSDTSGDFQKLLVALLR
;
A
#
# COMPACT_ATOMS: atom_id res chain seq x y z
N MET A 1 2.40 -32.14 4.12
CA MET A 1 1.42 -32.61 3.11
C MET A 1 0.02 -32.40 3.69
N TYR A 2 -0.49 -31.17 3.66
CA TYR A 2 -1.90 -30.88 3.96
C TYR A 2 -2.40 -30.04 2.78
N ILE A 3 -2.92 -30.74 1.78
CA ILE A 3 -3.65 -30.14 0.68
C ILE A 3 -5.03 -29.79 1.25
N LEU A 4 -5.36 -28.51 1.24
CA LEU A 4 -6.69 -27.99 1.52
C LEU A 4 -7.68 -28.63 0.54
N SER A 5 -8.40 -29.65 0.99
CA SER A 5 -9.51 -30.30 0.28
C SER A 5 -10.87 -29.68 0.63
N PHE A 6 -10.89 -28.40 0.98
CA PHE A 6 -12.11 -27.60 0.95
C PHE A 6 -12.14 -26.83 -0.37
N PRO A 7 -13.17 -27.03 -1.21
CA PRO A 7 -13.33 -26.19 -2.36
C PRO A 7 -13.58 -24.75 -1.88
N VAL A 8 -12.58 -23.90 -2.06
CA VAL A 8 -12.59 -22.47 -1.73
C VAL A 8 -13.81 -21.74 -2.35
N TRP A 9 -14.47 -22.34 -3.35
CA TRP A 9 -15.70 -21.84 -3.97
C TRP A 9 -16.97 -22.01 -3.12
N GLU A 10 -16.98 -22.84 -2.07
CA GLU A 10 -18.15 -23.00 -1.17
C GLU A 10 -18.26 -21.91 -0.11
N ALA A 11 -17.18 -21.16 0.16
CA ALA A 11 -17.13 -20.15 1.21
C ALA A 11 -17.77 -18.79 0.83
N TRP A 12 -18.37 -18.66 -0.36
CA TRP A 12 -18.85 -17.36 -0.86
C TRP A 12 -20.32 -17.41 -1.33
N PRO A 13 -21.13 -16.38 -1.03
CA PRO A 13 -22.53 -16.34 -1.46
C PRO A 13 -22.64 -16.39 -3.00
N PRO A 14 -23.48 -17.27 -3.58
CA PRO A 14 -23.69 -17.40 -5.02
C PRO A 14 -24.07 -16.07 -5.73
N ALA A 15 -24.63 -15.11 -4.99
CA ALA A 15 -25.09 -13.82 -5.50
C ALA A 15 -23.97 -12.96 -6.14
N LEU A 16 -22.71 -13.17 -5.74
CA LEU A 16 -21.57 -12.33 -6.14
C LEU A 16 -20.86 -12.85 -7.40
N PHE A 17 -21.20 -14.06 -7.86
CA PHE A 17 -20.76 -14.62 -9.15
C PHE A 17 -21.35 -13.89 -10.36
N SER A 18 -22.38 -13.07 -10.17
CA SER A 18 -23.01 -12.27 -11.22
C SER A 18 -22.21 -11.00 -11.59
N GLN A 19 -21.20 -10.62 -10.81
CA GLN A 19 -20.39 -9.43 -11.04
C GLN A 19 -19.00 -9.79 -11.58
N SER A 20 -18.78 -9.47 -12.87
CA SER A 20 -17.52 -9.73 -13.59
C SER A 20 -16.26 -9.16 -12.91
N PHE A 21 -16.42 -8.14 -12.06
CA PHE A 21 -15.36 -7.50 -11.28
C PHE A 21 -14.88 -8.35 -10.11
N LEU A 22 -15.80 -8.92 -9.33
CA LEU A 22 -15.48 -9.76 -8.17
C LEU A 22 -14.94 -11.12 -8.60
N GLN A 23 -15.45 -11.67 -9.70
CA GLN A 23 -14.93 -12.90 -10.26
C GLN A 23 -13.46 -12.76 -10.72
N LYS A 24 -13.09 -11.61 -11.31
CA LYS A 24 -11.68 -11.30 -11.63
C LYS A 24 -10.81 -11.18 -10.38
N ALA A 25 -11.32 -10.54 -9.32
CA ALA A 25 -10.59 -10.42 -8.04
C ALA A 25 -10.31 -11.81 -7.45
N PHE A 26 -11.33 -12.67 -7.50
CA PHE A 26 -11.23 -14.05 -7.03
C PHE A 26 -10.22 -14.87 -7.84
N THR A 27 -10.30 -14.85 -9.18
CA THR A 27 -9.32 -15.56 -10.03
C THR A 27 -7.91 -15.07 -9.77
N GLN A 28 -7.71 -13.78 -9.52
CA GLN A 28 -6.40 -13.22 -9.21
C GLN A 28 -5.90 -13.59 -7.81
N CYS A 29 -6.77 -13.57 -6.82
CA CYS A 29 -6.45 -14.08 -5.49
C CYS A 29 -6.04 -15.55 -5.57
N LEU A 30 -6.76 -16.35 -6.37
CA LEU A 30 -6.43 -17.75 -6.62
C LEU A 30 -5.09 -17.90 -7.37
N CYS A 31 -4.77 -17.00 -8.31
CA CYS A 31 -3.45 -16.98 -8.96
C CYS A 31 -2.33 -16.65 -7.97
N LEU A 32 -2.55 -15.70 -7.06
CA LEU A 32 -1.61 -15.39 -5.99
C LEU A 32 -1.41 -16.61 -5.10
N THR A 33 -2.48 -17.26 -4.65
CA THR A 33 -2.37 -18.38 -3.69
C THR A 33 -1.85 -19.66 -4.31
N ARG A 34 -2.23 -19.99 -5.55
CA ARG A 34 -1.76 -21.20 -6.23
C ARG A 34 -0.29 -21.11 -6.59
N LYS A 35 0.15 -19.96 -7.15
CA LYS A 35 1.54 -19.76 -7.54
C LYS A 35 2.43 -19.49 -6.33
N ALA A 36 1.95 -18.73 -5.32
CA ALA A 36 2.69 -18.47 -4.08
C ALA A 36 2.81 -19.72 -3.17
N GLY A 37 1.84 -20.64 -3.25
CA GLY A 37 1.81 -21.86 -2.45
C GLY A 37 2.63 -23.02 -3.03
N GLU A 38 3.24 -22.86 -4.21
CA GLU A 38 4.05 -23.91 -4.84
C GLU A 38 5.44 -24.05 -4.19
N GLY A 39 5.85 -23.12 -3.31
CA GLY A 39 7.08 -23.22 -2.51
C GLY A 39 8.36 -23.33 -3.36
N ARG A 40 8.29 -22.84 -4.60
CA ARG A 40 9.40 -22.87 -5.56
C ARG A 40 9.95 -21.46 -5.70
N TRP A 41 11.24 -21.31 -5.37
CA TRP A 41 12.00 -20.07 -5.52
C TRP A 41 11.64 -19.33 -6.81
N GLY A 42 11.14 -18.09 -6.69
CA GLY A 42 10.78 -17.19 -7.81
C GLY A 42 9.35 -17.30 -8.34
N THR A 43 8.56 -18.31 -7.96
CA THR A 43 7.16 -18.46 -8.44
C THR A 43 6.24 -17.44 -7.80
N ASP A 44 6.50 -17.15 -6.53
CA ASP A 44 5.70 -16.27 -5.69
C ASP A 44 5.92 -14.80 -6.11
N GLU A 45 7.18 -14.45 -6.40
CA GLU A 45 7.55 -13.14 -6.95
C GLU A 45 6.87 -12.86 -8.31
N LEU A 46 6.80 -13.85 -9.20
CA LEU A 46 6.12 -13.72 -10.49
C LEU A 46 4.61 -13.51 -10.32
N ALA A 47 4.00 -14.16 -9.32
CA ALA A 47 2.59 -13.98 -9.01
C ALA A 47 2.29 -12.57 -8.50
N PHE A 48 3.11 -12.07 -7.57
CA PHE A 48 3.00 -10.69 -7.08
C PHE A 48 3.21 -9.68 -8.19
N ASN A 49 4.23 -9.86 -9.05
CA ASN A 49 4.46 -8.99 -10.21
C ASN A 49 3.27 -8.95 -11.16
N GLU A 50 2.68 -10.11 -11.48
CA GLU A 50 1.56 -10.19 -12.41
C GLU A 50 0.31 -9.45 -11.89
N VAL A 51 0.07 -9.49 -10.58
CA VAL A 51 -1.10 -8.86 -9.96
C VAL A 51 -0.83 -7.40 -9.62
N LEU A 52 0.23 -7.09 -8.89
CA LEU A 52 0.52 -5.75 -8.39
C LEU A 52 0.88 -4.76 -9.51
N ALA A 53 1.56 -5.21 -10.57
CA ALA A 53 2.01 -4.30 -11.63
C ALA A 53 0.96 -4.02 -12.72
N ARG A 54 -0.08 -4.86 -12.85
CA ARG A 54 -0.98 -4.83 -14.03
C ARG A 54 -2.42 -4.43 -13.71
N ARG A 55 -2.75 -4.12 -12.46
CA ARG A 55 -4.15 -4.04 -12.01
C ARG A 55 -4.44 -2.67 -11.42
N SER A 56 -5.68 -2.22 -11.62
CA SER A 56 -6.12 -0.96 -11.05
C SER A 56 -6.22 -1.04 -9.53
N TYR A 57 -6.06 0.10 -8.84
CA TYR A 57 -6.14 0.14 -7.37
C TYR A 57 -7.46 -0.37 -6.81
N ARG A 58 -8.57 -0.18 -7.54
CA ARG A 58 -9.87 -0.74 -7.12
C ARG A 58 -9.85 -2.27 -7.15
N GLN A 59 -9.27 -2.86 -8.20
CA GLN A 59 -9.15 -4.31 -8.35
C GLN A 59 -8.20 -4.90 -7.30
N LEU A 60 -7.08 -4.21 -7.03
CA LEU A 60 -6.12 -4.61 -6.01
C LEU A 60 -6.74 -4.62 -4.62
N ARG A 61 -7.48 -3.58 -4.23
CA ARG A 61 -8.20 -3.54 -2.95
C ARG A 61 -9.13 -4.74 -2.75
N ALA A 62 -9.98 -5.02 -3.75
CA ALA A 62 -10.86 -6.19 -3.71
C ALA A 62 -10.07 -7.52 -3.65
N THR A 63 -8.90 -7.57 -4.28
CA THR A 63 -8.03 -8.76 -4.24
C THR A 63 -7.41 -8.96 -2.86
N PHE A 64 -7.01 -7.89 -2.18
CA PHE A 64 -6.46 -7.94 -0.83
C PHE A 64 -7.52 -8.34 0.21
N GLU A 65 -8.74 -7.82 0.08
CA GLU A 65 -9.88 -8.23 0.92
C GLU A 65 -10.23 -9.71 0.74
N ALA A 66 -10.26 -10.18 -0.52
CA ALA A 66 -10.47 -11.59 -0.83
C ALA A 66 -9.32 -12.44 -0.27
N TYR A 67 -8.06 -12.00 -0.39
CA TYR A 67 -6.91 -12.72 0.14
C TYR A 67 -7.00 -12.89 1.66
N GLN A 68 -7.31 -11.82 2.39
CA GLN A 68 -7.52 -11.87 3.84
C GLN A 68 -8.65 -12.84 4.22
N THR A 69 -9.76 -12.81 3.48
CA THR A 69 -10.94 -13.65 3.78
C THR A 69 -10.68 -15.13 3.52
N LEU A 70 -9.97 -15.46 2.44
CA LEU A 70 -9.74 -16.84 2.00
C LEU A 70 -8.56 -17.51 2.71
N ILE A 71 -7.50 -16.74 3.00
CA ILE A 71 -6.25 -17.25 3.57
C ILE A 71 -6.15 -16.98 5.07
N GLY A 72 -6.85 -15.95 5.57
CA GLY A 72 -6.78 -15.54 6.97
C GLY A 72 -5.51 -14.77 7.32
N ARG A 73 -4.72 -14.34 6.33
CA ARG A 73 -3.45 -13.61 6.51
C ARG A 73 -3.45 -12.32 5.69
N ASP A 74 -2.82 -11.26 6.22
CA ASP A 74 -2.70 -10.01 5.47
C ASP A 74 -1.70 -10.16 4.33
N ILE A 75 -1.99 -9.50 3.20
CA ILE A 75 -1.12 -9.53 2.02
C ILE A 75 0.25 -8.91 2.31
N GLU A 76 0.34 -7.91 3.19
CA GLU A 76 1.62 -7.30 3.59
C GLU A 76 2.48 -8.32 4.34
N GLU A 77 1.90 -9.09 5.27
CA GLU A 77 2.61 -10.13 6.00
C GLU A 77 3.10 -11.26 5.07
N ALA A 78 2.29 -11.62 4.08
CA ALA A 78 2.69 -12.60 3.07
C ALA A 78 3.88 -12.09 2.25
N ILE A 79 3.85 -10.84 1.79
CA ILE A 79 4.96 -10.21 1.08
C ILE A 79 6.22 -10.16 1.96
N GLU A 80 6.09 -9.82 3.24
CA GLU A 80 7.22 -9.73 4.17
C GLU A 80 7.91 -11.07 4.42
N ALA A 81 7.15 -12.17 4.42
CA ALA A 81 7.67 -13.52 4.59
C ALA A 81 8.35 -14.06 3.34
N GLU A 82 7.81 -13.75 2.15
CA GLU A 82 8.27 -14.35 0.88
C GLU A 82 9.32 -13.49 0.15
N THR A 83 9.48 -12.21 0.51
CA THR A 83 10.39 -11.29 -0.20
C THR A 83 11.33 -10.53 0.72
N SER A 84 12.45 -10.08 0.16
CA SER A 84 13.47 -9.33 0.92
C SER A 84 14.01 -8.13 0.14
N GLY A 85 14.90 -7.35 0.78
CA GLY A 85 15.56 -6.20 0.15
C GLY A 85 14.60 -5.15 -0.39
N ASP A 86 14.96 -4.57 -1.54
CA ASP A 86 14.19 -3.49 -2.18
C ASP A 86 12.95 -4.01 -2.90
N LEU A 87 12.91 -5.28 -3.31
CA LEU A 87 11.72 -5.89 -3.90
C LEU A 87 10.56 -5.90 -2.90
N ARG A 88 10.82 -6.28 -1.66
CA ARG A 88 9.84 -6.20 -0.56
C ARG A 88 9.32 -4.78 -0.38
N LYS A 89 10.22 -3.78 -0.35
CA LYS A 89 9.83 -2.37 -0.21
C LYS A 89 8.94 -1.91 -1.36
N ALA A 90 9.24 -2.35 -2.59
CA ALA A 90 8.45 -2.03 -3.77
C ALA A 90 7.03 -2.62 -3.69
N TYR A 91 6.90 -3.90 -3.34
CA TYR A 91 5.59 -4.54 -3.19
C TYR A 91 4.77 -3.94 -2.05
N LEU A 92 5.36 -3.72 -0.88
CA LEU A 92 4.66 -3.04 0.23
C LEU A 92 4.22 -1.63 -0.16
N THR A 93 5.04 -0.90 -0.92
CA THR A 93 4.66 0.41 -1.45
C THR A 93 3.45 0.31 -2.37
N LEU A 94 3.44 -0.63 -3.32
CA LEU A 94 2.29 -0.83 -4.23
C LEU A 94 1.00 -1.19 -3.47
N VAL A 95 1.10 -2.07 -2.47
CA VAL A 95 -0.05 -2.46 -1.63
C VAL A 95 -0.60 -1.26 -0.86
N ARG A 96 0.27 -0.52 -0.17
CA ARG A 96 -0.12 0.64 0.65
C ARG A 96 -0.72 1.75 -0.22
N CYS A 97 -0.09 2.07 -1.35
CA CYS A 97 -0.63 3.04 -2.32
C CYS A 97 -1.99 2.62 -2.88
N ALA A 98 -2.21 1.33 -3.13
CA ALA A 98 -3.49 0.84 -3.61
C ALA A 98 -4.60 0.90 -2.54
N ARG A 99 -4.24 0.73 -1.26
CA ARG A 99 -5.16 0.81 -0.09
C ARG A 99 -5.53 2.26 0.23
N ASP A 100 -4.54 3.10 0.47
CA ASP A 100 -4.69 4.50 0.89
C ASP A 100 -3.47 5.30 0.43
N LEU A 101 -3.60 5.96 -0.72
CA LEU A 101 -2.50 6.70 -1.34
C LEU A 101 -2.10 7.91 -0.48
N GLU A 102 -3.10 8.65 -0.01
CA GLU A 102 -2.92 9.81 0.85
C GLU A 102 -2.30 9.39 2.20
N GLY A 103 -2.75 8.27 2.75
CA GLY A 103 -2.18 7.67 3.96
C GLY A 103 -0.74 7.21 3.79
N TYR A 104 -0.36 6.67 2.63
CA TYR A 104 1.03 6.30 2.33
C TYR A 104 1.94 7.52 2.34
N PHE A 105 1.56 8.59 1.64
CA PHE A 105 2.35 9.83 1.62
C PHE A 105 2.40 10.50 2.99
N ALA A 106 1.32 10.45 3.78
CA ALA A 106 1.35 10.91 5.15
C ALA A 106 2.41 10.16 5.98
N ASP A 107 2.51 8.84 5.83
CA ASP A 107 3.52 8.04 6.52
C ASP A 107 4.94 8.36 6.04
N ARG A 108 5.14 8.59 4.74
CA ARG A 108 6.45 9.00 4.19
C ARG A 108 6.89 10.36 4.70
N LEU A 109 5.98 11.33 4.74
CA LEU A 109 6.26 12.66 5.29
C LEU A 109 6.61 12.58 6.77
N TYR A 110 5.88 11.77 7.54
CA TYR A 110 6.16 11.60 8.96
C TYR A 110 7.54 10.99 9.19
N GLU A 111 7.85 9.88 8.53
CA GLU A 111 9.16 9.22 8.69
C GLU A 111 10.32 10.11 8.20
N ALA A 112 10.10 10.97 7.18
CA ALA A 112 11.12 11.92 6.72
C ALA A 112 11.41 13.05 7.74
N MET A 113 10.48 13.36 8.64
CA MET A 113 10.62 14.37 9.70
C MET A 113 10.78 13.76 11.10
N LYS A 114 10.84 12.44 11.21
CA LYS A 114 10.88 11.76 12.51
C LYS A 114 12.32 11.44 12.86
N GLY A 115 12.86 12.12 13.85
CA GLY A 115 14.14 11.78 14.46
C GLY A 115 15.08 12.97 14.57
N ALA A 116 16.37 12.69 14.72
CA ALA A 116 17.41 13.71 14.73
C ALA A 116 17.84 13.97 13.27
N GLY A 117 17.37 15.08 12.72
CA GLY A 117 17.59 15.45 11.32
C GLY A 117 16.37 15.14 10.45
N THR A 118 16.43 15.61 9.21
CA THR A 118 15.31 15.63 8.29
C THR A 118 15.75 15.06 6.94
N ASP A 119 14.99 14.14 6.38
CA ASP A 119 15.17 13.70 4.99
C ASP A 119 14.57 14.76 4.05
N GLU A 120 15.35 15.81 3.82
CA GLU A 120 14.96 16.96 2.99
C GLU A 120 14.66 16.55 1.54
N GLU A 121 15.36 15.55 1.00
CA GLU A 121 15.17 15.08 -0.37
C GLU A 121 13.77 14.47 -0.53
N THR A 122 13.39 13.55 0.36
CA THR A 122 12.05 12.94 0.36
C THR A 122 10.96 13.98 0.57
N LEU A 123 11.16 14.93 1.50
CA LEU A 123 10.19 16.01 1.72
C LEU A 123 9.98 16.85 0.48
N ILE A 124 11.07 17.38 -0.12
CA ILE A 124 10.99 18.21 -1.32
C ILE A 124 10.29 17.43 -2.44
N HIS A 125 10.68 16.18 -2.67
CA HIS A 125 10.10 15.35 -3.72
C HIS A 125 8.59 15.21 -3.55
N ILE A 126 8.11 14.86 -2.35
CA ILE A 126 6.68 14.68 -2.09
C ILE A 126 5.94 16.01 -2.22
N PHE A 127 6.47 17.09 -1.63
CA PHE A 127 5.83 18.41 -1.70
C PHE A 127 5.69 18.89 -3.15
N VAL A 128 6.77 18.81 -3.94
CA VAL A 128 6.76 19.28 -5.33
C VAL A 128 5.83 18.44 -6.20
N THR A 129 5.82 17.12 -6.03
CA THR A 129 5.03 16.22 -6.90
C THR A 129 3.56 16.11 -6.50
N ARG A 130 3.22 16.30 -5.22
CA ARG A 130 1.85 16.10 -4.68
C ARG A 130 1.11 17.38 -4.34
N ALA A 131 1.79 18.53 -4.25
CA ALA A 131 1.16 19.81 -3.84
C ALA A 131 -0.13 20.13 -4.59
N GLN A 132 -0.17 19.91 -5.91
CA GLN A 132 -1.30 20.23 -6.76
C GLN A 132 -2.26 19.05 -7.01
N VAL A 133 -1.95 17.85 -6.47
CA VAL A 133 -2.70 16.62 -6.78
C VAL A 133 -3.64 16.26 -5.64
N ASP A 134 -3.09 15.98 -4.45
CA ASP A 134 -3.83 15.39 -3.32
C ASP A 134 -3.32 15.85 -1.95
N LEU A 135 -2.53 16.93 -1.89
CA LEU A 135 -1.92 17.40 -0.64
C LEU A 135 -2.93 17.69 0.47
N GLN A 136 -4.14 18.14 0.15
CA GLN A 136 -5.19 18.35 1.15
C GLN A 136 -5.69 17.03 1.77
N GLY A 137 -5.79 15.97 0.96
CA GLY A 137 -6.09 14.62 1.44
C GLY A 137 -4.98 14.07 2.31
N ILE A 138 -3.72 14.26 1.89
CA ILE A 138 -2.54 13.89 2.68
C ILE A 138 -2.53 14.62 4.03
N LYS A 139 -2.81 15.93 4.06
CA LYS A 139 -2.92 16.71 5.31
C LYS A 139 -3.98 16.15 6.25
N ALA A 140 -5.15 15.77 5.71
CA ALA A 140 -6.22 15.18 6.50
C ALA A 140 -5.81 13.83 7.09
N ARG A 141 -5.26 12.92 6.27
CA ARG A 141 -4.75 11.61 6.73
C ARG A 141 -3.61 11.73 7.73
N PHE A 142 -2.70 12.68 7.52
CA PHE A 142 -1.60 12.94 8.44
C PHE A 142 -2.12 13.36 9.82
N ARG A 143 -3.10 14.27 9.85
CA ARG A 143 -3.72 14.71 11.11
C ARG A 143 -4.44 13.58 11.82
N GLU A 144 -5.17 12.75 11.07
CA GLU A 144 -5.88 11.58 11.59
C GLU A 144 -4.91 10.57 12.23
N LYS A 145 -3.81 10.23 11.55
CA LYS A 145 -2.84 9.24 12.02
C LYS A 145 -1.95 9.74 13.16
N TYR A 146 -1.43 10.96 13.08
CA TYR A 146 -0.38 11.45 13.96
C TYR A 146 -0.84 12.48 14.99
N GLN A 147 -2.12 12.86 14.97
CA GLN A 147 -2.73 13.82 15.90
C GLN A 147 -1.99 15.18 15.94
N LYS A 148 -1.28 15.52 14.86
CA LYS A 148 -0.57 16.76 14.64
C LYS A 148 -0.83 17.23 13.22
N SER A 149 -0.88 18.55 13.00
CA SER A 149 -0.99 19.03 11.63
C SER A 149 0.36 18.88 10.91
N LEU A 150 0.31 18.59 9.60
CA LEU A 150 1.51 18.52 8.77
C LEU A 150 2.30 19.84 8.81
N SER A 151 1.61 20.97 8.88
CA SER A 151 2.24 22.29 9.01
C SER A 151 2.98 22.48 10.34
N ASP A 152 2.45 21.95 11.44
CA ASP A 152 3.13 22.06 12.73
C ASP A 152 4.39 21.19 12.75
N MET A 153 4.32 19.99 12.17
CA MET A 153 5.46 19.09 12.04
C MET A 153 6.59 19.72 11.21
N VAL A 154 6.26 20.28 10.04
CA VAL A 154 7.24 20.99 9.19
C VAL A 154 7.86 22.16 9.95
N ARG A 155 7.08 22.91 10.72
CA ARG A 155 7.59 24.07 11.49
C ARG A 155 8.50 23.67 12.65
N SER A 156 8.30 22.50 13.23
CA SER A 156 9.16 22.01 14.33
C SER A 156 10.45 21.39 13.82
N ASP A 157 10.45 20.83 12.60
CA ASP A 157 11.57 20.02 12.10
C ASP A 157 12.46 20.77 11.11
N THR A 158 11.94 21.81 10.45
CA THR A 158 12.70 22.62 9.48
C THR A 158 12.88 24.07 9.95
N SER A 159 13.89 24.75 9.42
CA SER A 159 14.18 26.16 9.76
C SER A 159 14.53 27.01 8.53
N GLY A 160 14.65 28.32 8.72
CA GLY A 160 15.12 29.25 7.69
C GLY A 160 14.19 29.38 6.49
N ASP A 161 14.78 29.62 5.31
CA ASP A 161 14.02 29.81 4.07
C ASP A 161 13.40 28.51 3.55
N PHE A 162 14.01 27.37 3.87
CA PHE A 162 13.45 26.06 3.55
C PHE A 162 12.09 25.85 4.23
N GLN A 163 12.01 26.12 5.53
CA GLN A 163 10.74 26.08 6.27
C GLN A 163 9.69 27.03 5.67
N LYS A 164 10.07 28.26 5.33
CA LYS A 164 9.15 29.24 4.74
C LYS A 164 8.57 28.74 3.41
N LEU A 165 9.41 28.12 2.58
CA LEU A 165 9.00 27.54 1.30
C LEU A 165 8.00 26.39 1.50
N LEU A 166 8.33 25.42 2.37
CA LEU A 166 7.45 24.27 2.62
C LEU A 166 6.10 24.69 3.22
N VAL A 167 6.11 25.64 4.16
CA VAL A 167 4.87 26.18 4.73
C VAL A 167 4.05 26.95 3.69
N ALA A 168 4.68 27.59 2.70
CA ALA A 168 3.97 28.24 1.61
C ALA A 168 3.31 27.22 0.67
N LEU A 169 3.96 26.08 0.41
CA LEU A 169 3.38 24.98 -0.39
C LEU A 169 2.22 24.26 0.31
N LEU A 170 2.16 24.34 1.64
CA LEU A 170 1.09 23.75 2.46
C LEU A 170 -0.20 24.57 2.52
N ARG A 171 -0.20 25.78 1.94
CA ARG A 171 -1.38 26.67 1.91
C ARG A 171 -2.44 26.14 0.96
#